data_AF-A0A6P8ZYK9-F1
#
_entry.id   AF-A0A6P8ZYK9-F1
#
_cell.length_a   1.000
_cell.length_b   1.000
_cell.length_c   1.000
_cell.angle_alpha   90.00
_cell.angle_beta   90.00
_cell.angle_gamma   90.00
#
_symmetry.space_group_name_H-M   'P 1'
#
loop_
_entity.id
_entity.type
_entity.pdbx_description
1 polymer ?
#
loop_
_entity_poly.entity_id
_entity_poly.type
_entity_poly.pdbx_seq_one_letter_code
_entity_poly.pdbx_strand_id
1 'polypeptide(L)'
;MKCAALPTSFDSGLFFAPPIDRFFLAAFLRVSPAEVMLGRSADYWPVPTLVGQNDAEGMIVLMPDIITTDMTPSARNLALLQEDFERAVPVELGLARGSATSRLVADMMRTHYFQGKAISEATITNFVQITGTSSSPSASAATCVP
;
A
#
# COMPACT_ATOMS: atom_id res chain seq x y z
N MET A 1 -7.54 30.03 22.33
CA MET A 1 -7.60 28.66 21.77
C MET A 1 -6.53 28.56 20.70
N LYS A 2 -5.50 27.72 20.91
CA LYS A 2 -4.43 27.49 19.93
C LYS A 2 -4.81 26.29 19.07
N CYS A 3 -5.07 26.51 17.79
CA CYS A 3 -5.07 25.43 16.81
C CYS A 3 -3.62 24.98 16.62
N ALA A 4 -3.31 23.73 16.98
CA ALA A 4 -2.04 23.12 16.64
C ALA A 4 -2.05 22.80 15.15
N ALA A 5 -1.00 23.24 14.45
CA ALA A 5 -0.77 22.95 13.05
C ALA A 5 -0.56 21.44 12.84
N LEU A 6 -1.18 20.89 11.80
CA LEU A 6 -0.89 19.55 11.30
C LEU A 6 0.52 19.54 10.69
N PRO A 7 1.34 18.49 10.90
CA PRO A 7 2.67 18.41 10.33
C PRO A 7 2.61 18.35 8.80
N THR A 8 3.37 19.26 8.17
CA THR A 8 3.46 19.49 6.72
C THR A 8 4.64 18.76 6.09
N SER A 9 4.75 17.44 6.26
CA SER A 9 5.74 16.66 5.50
C SER A 9 5.15 15.34 5.04
N PHE A 10 4.53 15.37 3.87
CA PHE A 10 4.21 14.19 3.06
C PHE A 10 4.85 14.41 1.70
N ASP A 11 5.95 13.70 1.47
CA ASP A 11 6.72 13.81 0.25
C ASP A 11 6.25 12.77 -0.77
N SER A 12 5.75 13.30 -1.89
CA SER A 12 5.66 12.72 -3.24
C SER A 12 4.86 11.41 -3.50
N GLY A 13 3.62 11.58 -3.99
CA GLY A 13 2.87 10.57 -4.74
C GLY A 13 1.36 10.89 -4.89
N LEU A 14 0.95 11.40 -6.06
CA LEU A 14 -0.46 11.66 -6.49
C LEU A 14 -1.36 12.44 -5.50
N PHE A 15 -1.26 13.77 -5.49
CA PHE A 15 -1.96 14.65 -4.53
C PHE A 15 -3.36 15.10 -4.98
N PHE A 16 -4.25 14.17 -5.32
CA PHE A 16 -5.69 14.43 -5.41
C PHE A 16 -6.46 13.17 -5.00
N ALA A 17 -6.31 12.76 -3.75
CA ALA A 17 -7.20 11.78 -3.15
C ALA A 17 -8.59 12.43 -2.93
N PRO A 18 -9.71 11.69 -3.10
CA PRO A 18 -11.03 12.20 -2.74
C PRO A 18 -11.03 12.66 -1.28
N PRO A 19 -11.30 13.95 -0.99
CA PRO A 19 -11.27 14.44 0.38
C PRO A 19 -12.46 13.88 1.16
N ILE A 20 -12.25 13.57 2.44
CA ILE A 20 -13.35 13.34 3.37
C ILE A 20 -13.84 14.71 3.83
N ASP A 21 -15.04 15.07 3.41
CA ASP A 21 -15.64 16.36 3.74
C ASP A 21 -16.80 16.18 4.73
N ARG A 22 -16.53 16.62 5.96
CA ARG A 22 -17.46 16.49 7.09
C ARG A 22 -18.45 17.64 7.20
N PHE A 23 -18.26 18.72 6.44
CA PHE A 23 -18.97 19.98 6.67
C PHE A 23 -20.05 20.26 5.63
N PHE A 24 -19.98 19.63 4.45
CA PHE A 24 -20.98 19.81 3.41
C PHE A 24 -22.05 18.72 3.43
N LEU A 25 -23.31 19.13 3.51
CA LEU A 25 -24.47 18.23 3.42
C LEU A 25 -24.55 17.51 2.06
N ALA A 26 -23.83 17.95 1.03
CA ALA A 26 -23.75 17.29 -0.27
C ALA A 26 -22.37 16.65 -0.55
N ALA A 27 -21.54 16.45 0.48
CA ALA A 27 -20.23 15.82 0.32
C ALA A 27 -20.35 14.39 -0.23
N PHE A 28 -19.48 14.05 -1.18
CA PHE A 28 -19.41 12.71 -1.78
C PHE A 28 -18.94 11.65 -0.77
N LEU A 29 -17.93 11.96 0.05
CA LEU A 29 -17.49 11.14 1.17
C LEU A 29 -17.51 11.96 2.46
N ARG A 30 -18.38 11.59 3.41
CA ARG A 30 -18.47 12.25 4.73
C ARG A 30 -17.62 11.59 5.80
N VAL A 31 -17.35 10.31 5.63
CA VAL A 31 -16.53 9.47 6.52
C VAL A 31 -15.59 8.61 5.67
N SER A 32 -14.66 7.90 6.29
CA SER A 32 -13.76 7.00 5.55
C SER A 32 -14.54 5.86 4.88
N PRO A 33 -14.11 5.35 3.72
CA PRO A 33 -14.75 4.18 3.09
C PRO A 33 -14.83 2.98 4.03
N ALA A 34 -13.80 2.76 4.85
CA ALA A 34 -13.81 1.71 5.87
C ALA A 34 -14.95 1.90 6.89
N GLU A 35 -15.19 3.14 7.34
CA GLU A 35 -16.33 3.46 8.22
C GLU A 35 -17.69 3.27 7.52
N VAL A 36 -17.82 3.61 6.24
CA VAL A 36 -19.06 3.36 5.48
C VAL A 36 -19.34 1.85 5.36
N MET A 37 -18.30 1.06 5.07
CA MET A 37 -18.43 -0.38 4.83
C MET A 37 -18.61 -1.19 6.11
N LEU A 38 -17.94 -0.80 7.20
CA LEU A 38 -18.00 -1.48 8.50
C LEU A 38 -19.13 -0.94 9.39
N GLY A 39 -19.57 0.29 9.14
CA GLY A 39 -20.72 0.90 9.79
C GLY A 39 -21.98 0.09 9.49
N ARG A 40 -22.76 -0.22 10.53
CA ARG A 40 -24.05 -0.92 10.37
C ARG A 40 -25.10 -0.11 9.59
N SER A 41 -24.81 1.16 9.32
CA SER A 41 -25.55 1.96 8.36
C SER A 41 -25.14 1.53 6.96
N ALA A 42 -25.88 0.60 6.36
CA ALA A 42 -25.83 0.33 4.93
C ALA A 42 -26.34 1.56 4.14
N ASP A 43 -25.64 2.69 4.28
CA ASP A 43 -25.94 3.95 3.59
C ASP A 43 -25.34 3.94 2.18
N TYR A 44 -25.35 2.76 1.57
CA TYR A 44 -24.98 2.49 0.19
C TYR A 44 -26.01 1.55 -0.41
N TRP A 45 -26.27 1.70 -1.70
CA TRP A 45 -27.24 0.86 -2.38
C TRP A 45 -26.68 -0.55 -2.59
N PRO A 46 -27.36 -1.62 -2.14
CA PRO A 46 -26.90 -2.98 -2.37
C PRO A 46 -27.09 -3.33 -3.85
N VAL A 47 -26.00 -3.26 -4.60
CA VAL A 47 -25.92 -3.73 -5.98
C VAL A 47 -25.04 -4.97 -6.04
N PRO A 48 -25.33 -5.95 -6.93
CA PRO A 48 -24.40 -7.02 -7.21
C PRO A 48 -23.07 -6.43 -7.71
N THR A 49 -21.99 -6.71 -6.97
CA THR A 49 -20.65 -6.20 -7.28
C THR A 49 -19.72 -7.36 -7.61
N LEU A 50 -18.99 -7.25 -8.71
CA LEU A 50 -17.89 -8.14 -9.05
C LEU A 50 -16.58 -7.39 -8.87
N VAL A 51 -15.69 -7.95 -8.06
CA VAL A 51 -14.33 -7.44 -7.82
C VAL A 51 -13.35 -8.54 -8.23
N GLY A 52 -12.28 -8.18 -8.92
CA GLY A 52 -11.24 -9.10 -9.35
C GLY A 52 -9.88 -8.43 -9.32
N GLN A 53 -8.84 -9.25 -9.21
CA GLN A 53 -7.44 -8.87 -9.27
C GLN A 53 -6.75 -9.77 -10.28
N ASN A 54 -5.65 -9.30 -10.86
CA ASN A 54 -4.77 -10.14 -11.66
C ASN A 54 -3.49 -10.47 -10.88
N ASP A 55 -2.78 -11.51 -11.30
CA ASP A 55 -1.60 -12.03 -10.60
C ASP A 55 -0.35 -11.11 -10.68
N ALA A 56 -0.45 -9.99 -11.41
CA ALA A 56 0.68 -9.13 -11.77
C ALA A 56 0.39 -7.63 -11.65
N GLU A 57 -0.56 -7.20 -10.81
CA GLU A 57 -0.90 -5.77 -10.66
C GLU A 57 0.31 -4.91 -10.29
N GLY A 58 1.21 -5.47 -9.50
CA GLY A 58 2.44 -4.81 -9.08
C GLY A 58 3.42 -4.52 -10.22
N MET A 59 3.21 -5.01 -11.44
CA MET A 59 4.04 -4.64 -12.61
C MET A 59 4.02 -3.14 -12.89
N ILE A 60 2.99 -2.42 -12.43
CA ILE A 60 2.89 -0.97 -12.57
C ILE A 60 4.11 -0.24 -11.98
N VAL A 61 4.76 -0.81 -10.95
CA VAL A 61 5.95 -0.21 -10.31
C VAL A 61 7.23 -0.37 -11.14
N LEU A 62 7.19 -1.21 -12.18
CA LEU A 62 8.28 -1.39 -13.14
C LEU A 62 8.18 -0.42 -14.33
N MET A 63 7.06 0.28 -14.46
CA MET A 63 6.88 1.25 -15.54
C MET A 63 7.84 2.43 -15.37
N PRO A 64 8.44 2.94 -16.46
CA PRO A 64 9.24 4.17 -16.46
C PRO A 64 8.50 5.29 -15.72
N ASP A 65 9.18 5.92 -14.78
CA ASP A 65 8.64 7.10 -14.10
C ASP A 65 8.50 8.19 -15.15
N ILE A 66 7.26 8.57 -15.46
CA ILE A 66 6.90 9.52 -16.55
C ILE A 66 7.58 10.90 -16.32
N ILE A 67 8.08 11.12 -15.10
CA ILE A 67 8.69 12.37 -14.63
C ILE A 67 10.23 12.34 -14.74
N THR A 68 10.87 11.17 -14.81
CA THR A 68 12.35 11.08 -14.82
C THR A 68 12.87 10.50 -16.13
N THR A 69 14.00 11.03 -16.60
CA THR A 69 14.71 10.54 -17.80
C THR A 69 15.45 9.22 -17.56
N ASP A 70 15.43 8.68 -16.34
CA ASP A 70 16.10 7.44 -15.98
C ASP A 70 15.26 6.24 -16.42
N MET A 71 15.75 5.55 -17.45
CA MET A 71 15.08 4.45 -18.14
C MET A 71 14.96 3.15 -17.32
N THR A 72 15.40 3.12 -16.05
CA THR A 72 15.35 1.92 -15.20
C THR A 72 14.84 2.18 -13.77
N PRO A 73 13.57 2.57 -13.58
CA PRO A 73 12.96 2.74 -12.25
C PRO A 73 13.06 1.47 -11.39
N SER A 74 13.04 0.31 -12.04
CA SER A 74 13.23 -0.99 -11.40
C SER A 74 14.57 -1.09 -10.67
N ALA A 75 15.69 -0.65 -11.26
CA ALA A 75 17.00 -0.74 -10.63
C ALA A 75 17.10 0.15 -9.38
N ARG A 76 16.58 1.38 -9.45
CA ARG A 76 16.53 2.30 -8.30
C ARG A 76 15.66 1.74 -7.18
N ASN A 77 14.44 1.29 -7.50
CA ASN A 77 13.51 0.79 -6.49
C ASN A 77 14.01 -0.50 -5.84
N LEU A 78 14.63 -1.41 -6.62
CA LEU A 78 15.27 -2.61 -6.09
C LEU A 78 16.46 -2.26 -5.18
N ALA A 79 17.29 -1.28 -5.55
CA ALA A 79 18.41 -0.83 -4.72
C ALA A 79 17.93 -0.24 -3.38
N LEU A 80 16.92 0.63 -3.41
CA LEU A 80 16.34 1.22 -2.21
C LEU A 80 15.70 0.16 -1.28
N LEU A 81 15.03 -0.84 -1.86
CA LEU A 81 14.44 -1.93 -1.09
C LEU A 81 15.50 -2.87 -0.51
N GLN A 82 16.61 -3.09 -1.22
CA GLN A 82 17.74 -3.87 -0.73
C GLN A 82 18.46 -3.17 0.42
N GLU A 83 18.60 -1.85 0.36
CA GLU A 83 19.21 -1.03 1.42
C GLU A 83 18.32 -0.97 2.66
N ASP A 84 17.02 -0.73 2.48
CA ASP A 84 16.06 -0.67 3.58
C ASP A 84 14.72 -1.31 3.19
N PHE A 85 14.57 -2.58 3.57
CA PHE A 85 13.36 -3.35 3.33
C PHE A 85 12.17 -2.85 4.17
N GLU A 86 12.42 -2.14 5.27
CA GLU A 86 11.37 -1.62 6.14
C GLU A 86 10.47 -0.60 5.41
N ARG A 87 10.94 -0.04 4.29
CA ARG A 87 10.17 0.83 3.40
C ARG A 87 9.00 0.14 2.71
N ALA A 88 9.02 -1.19 2.62
CA ALA A 88 7.90 -1.97 2.07
C ALA A 88 6.81 -2.28 3.11
N VAL A 89 7.03 -1.98 4.39
CA VAL A 89 6.02 -2.15 5.42
C VAL A 89 4.90 -1.13 5.20
N PRO A 90 3.63 -1.56 5.08
CA PRO A 90 2.51 -0.65 4.85
C PRO A 90 2.37 0.38 5.97
N VAL A 91 2.26 1.65 5.60
CA VAL A 91 2.12 2.78 6.54
C VAL A 91 0.81 2.71 7.32
N GLU A 92 -0.20 2.05 6.76
CA GLU A 92 -1.53 1.82 7.32
C GLU A 92 -1.48 0.98 8.60
N LEU A 93 -0.42 0.21 8.81
CA LEU A 93 -0.21 -0.55 10.06
C LEU A 93 0.16 0.38 11.24
N GLY A 94 0.47 1.66 11.00
CA GLY A 94 0.81 2.62 12.04
C GLY A 94 2.09 2.29 12.80
N LEU A 95 2.95 1.44 12.23
CA LEU A 95 4.20 1.02 12.86
C LEU A 95 5.26 2.11 12.65
N ALA A 96 5.90 2.54 13.74
CA ALA A 96 7.00 3.48 13.65
C ALA A 96 8.21 2.82 12.97
N ARG A 97 8.79 3.48 11.96
CA ARG A 97 9.99 2.99 11.29
C ARG A 97 11.16 2.92 12.27
N GLY A 98 11.96 1.86 12.19
CA GLY A 98 13.01 1.49 13.12
C GLY A 98 12.53 0.80 14.40
N SER A 99 11.22 0.66 14.63
CA SER A 99 10.70 -0.07 15.79
C SER A 99 10.93 -1.57 15.67
N ALA A 100 11.02 -2.26 16.81
CA ALA A 100 11.20 -3.72 16.82
C ALA A 100 10.07 -4.46 16.10
N THR A 101 8.84 -3.99 16.24
CA THR A 101 7.65 -4.54 15.56
C THR A 101 7.70 -4.31 14.05
N SER A 102 8.11 -3.12 13.62
CA SER A 102 8.22 -2.81 12.18
C SER A 102 9.32 -3.65 11.51
N ARG A 103 10.48 -3.79 12.16
CA ARG A 103 11.55 -4.68 11.68
C ARG A 103 11.13 -6.14 11.62
N LEU A 104 10.39 -6.63 12.62
CA LEU A 104 9.86 -7.98 12.61
C LEU A 104 8.92 -8.22 11.41
N VAL A 105 8.02 -7.26 11.14
CA VAL A 105 7.13 -7.34 9.97
C VAL A 105 7.92 -7.28 8.66
N ALA A 106 8.92 -6.40 8.57
CA ALA A 106 9.81 -6.32 7.41
C ALA A 106 10.54 -7.66 7.16
N ASP A 107 11.05 -8.30 8.21
CA ASP A 107 11.72 -9.60 8.11
C ASP A 107 10.76 -10.72 7.69
N MET A 108 9.53 -10.71 8.21
CA MET A 108 8.48 -11.65 7.80
C MET A 108 8.13 -11.49 6.32
N MET A 109 7.93 -10.25 5.86
CA MET A 109 7.66 -9.94 4.46
C MET A 109 8.84 -10.35 3.57
N ARG A 110 10.07 -10.00 3.95
CA ARG A 110 11.27 -10.37 3.20
C ARG A 110 11.41 -11.89 3.08
N THR A 111 11.17 -12.62 4.16
CA THR A 111 11.22 -14.09 4.17
C THR A 111 10.13 -14.67 3.28
N HIS A 112 8.91 -14.15 3.36
CA HIS A 112 7.77 -14.62 2.57
C HIS A 112 8.00 -14.42 1.07
N TYR A 113 8.35 -13.20 0.65
CA TYR A 113 8.47 -12.88 -0.77
C TYR A 113 9.82 -13.29 -1.37
N PHE A 114 10.93 -13.17 -0.66
CA PHE A 114 12.26 -13.40 -1.23
C PHE A 114 12.92 -14.70 -0.77
N GLN A 115 12.44 -15.36 0.29
CA GLN A 115 12.94 -16.66 0.76
C GLN A 115 14.48 -16.69 0.94
N GLY A 116 15.05 -15.59 1.44
CA GLY A 116 16.50 -15.43 1.62
C GLY A 116 17.30 -15.10 0.35
N LYS A 117 16.66 -14.95 -0.82
CA LYS A 117 17.31 -14.48 -2.04
C LYS A 117 17.64 -12.98 -1.96
N ALA A 118 18.69 -12.57 -2.66
CA ALA A 118 19.06 -11.17 -2.80
C ALA A 118 18.06 -10.42 -3.68
N ILE A 119 17.73 -9.18 -3.31
CA ILE A 119 16.82 -8.33 -4.08
C ILE A 119 17.61 -7.79 -5.28
N SER A 120 17.25 -8.26 -6.46
CA SER A 120 17.93 -7.96 -7.72
C SER A 120 16.96 -8.12 -8.89
N GLU A 121 17.42 -7.84 -10.11
CA GLU A 121 16.64 -8.10 -11.33
C GLU A 121 16.22 -9.58 -11.46
N ALA A 122 17.02 -10.52 -10.94
CA ALA A 122 16.68 -11.94 -10.94
C ALA A 122 15.47 -12.27 -10.05
N THR A 123 15.12 -11.39 -9.10
CA THR A 123 13.98 -11.52 -8.19
C THR A 123 12.92 -10.44 -8.44
N ILE A 124 12.89 -9.85 -9.64
CA ILE A 124 11.98 -8.75 -9.97
C ILE A 124 10.50 -9.16 -9.87
N THR A 125 10.18 -10.42 -10.15
CA THR A 125 8.82 -10.96 -10.00
C THR A 125 8.38 -11.00 -8.54
N ASN A 126 9.29 -11.26 -7.60
CA ASN A 126 9.02 -11.20 -6.15
C ASN A 126 8.72 -9.74 -5.73
N PHE A 127 9.42 -8.78 -6.34
CA PHE A 127 9.13 -7.36 -6.14
C PHE A 127 7.77 -6.94 -6.72
N VAL A 128 7.34 -7.51 -7.85
CA VAL A 128 5.98 -7.34 -8.39
C VAL A 128 4.92 -7.92 -7.46
N GLN A 129 5.18 -9.08 -6.85
CA GLN A 129 4.23 -9.73 -5.95
C GLN A 129 4.00 -8.94 -4.67
N ILE A 130 5.06 -8.42 -4.05
CA ILE A 130 4.94 -7.61 -2.83
C ILE A 130 4.17 -6.31 -3.12
N THR A 131 4.44 -5.65 -4.25
CA THR A 131 3.76 -4.39 -4.59
C THR A 131 2.30 -4.61 -4.99
N GLY A 132 2.00 -5.70 -5.70
CA GLY A 132 0.63 -6.10 -6.01
C GLY A 132 -0.17 -6.51 -4.77
N THR A 133 0.45 -7.18 -3.80
CA THR A 133 -0.23 -7.57 -2.55
C THR A 133 -0.38 -6.39 -1.58
N SER A 134 0.51 -5.39 -1.64
CA SER A 134 0.38 -4.18 -0.82
C SER A 134 -0.66 -3.19 -1.36
N SER A 135 -0.87 -3.13 -2.68
CA SER A 135 -1.84 -2.21 -3.31
C SER A 135 -3.28 -2.72 -3.25
N SER A 136 -3.46 -3.99 -2.91
CA SER A 136 -4.68 -4.74 -3.13
C SER A 136 -4.81 -5.69 -1.95
N PRO A 137 -5.80 -5.54 -1.03
CA PRO A 137 -5.99 -6.49 0.05
C PRO A 137 -6.48 -7.81 -0.54
N SER A 138 -5.55 -8.65 -0.99
CA SER A 138 -5.88 -10.00 -1.41
C SER A 138 -6.26 -10.76 -0.14
N ALA A 139 -7.50 -11.21 -0.08
CA ALA A 139 -7.89 -12.29 0.80
C ALA A 139 -7.19 -13.56 0.30
N SER A 140 -5.89 -13.70 0.56
CA SER A 140 -5.26 -15.01 0.54
C SER A 140 -5.91 -15.78 1.69
N ALA A 141 -6.84 -16.65 1.32
CA ALA A 141 -7.53 -17.55 2.22
C ALA A 141 -6.48 -18.40 2.95
N ALA A 142 -6.08 -17.93 4.14
CA ALA A 142 -5.58 -18.79 5.19
C ALA A 142 -6.72 -19.76 5.51
N THR A 143 -6.69 -20.89 4.82
CA THR A 143 -7.59 -22.01 5.05
C THR A 143 -7.16 -22.58 6.40
N CYS A 144 -7.73 -22.06 7.48
CA CYS A 144 -7.76 -22.79 8.75
C CYS A 144 -8.71 -23.98 8.51
N VAL A 145 -8.14 -25.09 8.07
CA VAL A 145 -8.82 -26.39 8.11
C VAL A 145 -8.82 -26.84 9.58
N PRO A 146 -9.96 -27.28 10.15
CA PRO A 146 -10.01 -27.92 11.46
C PRO A 146 -9.29 -29.27 11.48
#